data_AF-A0A6J8EQ77-F1
#
_entry.id   AF-A0A6J8EQ77-F1
#
_cell.length_a   1.000
_cell.length_b   1.000
_cell.length_c   1.000
_cell.angle_alpha   90.00
_cell.angle_beta   90.00
_cell.angle_gamma   90.00
#
_symmetry.space_group_name_H-M   'P 1'
#
loop_
_entity.id
_entity.type
_entity.pdbx_description
1 polymer ?
#
loop_
_entity_poly.entity_id
_entity_poly.type
_entity_poly.pdbx_seq_one_letter_code
_entity_poly.pdbx_strand_id
1 'polypeptide(L)'
;MWKTEFVLDLLEGEYSGVFKYIVILCPTIQWNKAYKNREWIGDVRKPKTKNLIIVNPIVKVRETNGSLYEEEKLQELLRMFFKKYAGHPTLYIIDDCSATKELTKKKDMLSELAFSGRHGTISVGYFTEIQLCFKRLKRTNKMVMHVLHKR
;
A
#
# COMPACT_ATOMS: atom_id res chain seq x y z
N MET A 1 -8.87 -10.20 6.39
CA MET A 1 -7.81 -11.10 6.87
C MET A 1 -7.34 -12.02 5.74
N TRP A 2 -8.16 -12.96 5.24
CA TRP A 2 -7.78 -13.88 4.14
C TRP A 2 -7.21 -13.23 2.87
N LYS A 3 -7.73 -12.06 2.47
CA LYS A 3 -7.24 -11.31 1.30
C LYS A 3 -5.81 -10.79 1.49
N THR A 4 -5.48 -10.27 2.67
CA THR A 4 -4.13 -9.80 2.98
C THR A 4 -3.16 -10.97 2.98
N GLU A 5 -3.54 -12.10 3.58
CA GLU A 5 -2.70 -13.32 3.59
C GLU A 5 -2.40 -13.80 2.16
N PHE A 6 -3.43 -13.91 1.32
CA PHE A 6 -3.28 -14.32 -0.07
C PHE A 6 -2.33 -13.40 -0.87
N VAL A 7 -2.43 -12.08 -0.67
CA VAL A 7 -1.51 -11.12 -1.30
C VAL A 7 -0.08 -11.36 -0.84
N LEU A 8 0.12 -11.57 0.47
CA LEU A 8 1.45 -11.81 1.03
C LEU A 8 2.04 -13.14 0.55
N ASP A 9 1.22 -14.18 0.39
CA ASP A 9 1.63 -15.46 -0.22
C ASP A 9 2.15 -15.25 -1.66
N LEU A 10 1.44 -14.47 -2.46
CA LEU A 10 1.87 -14.15 -3.83
C LEU A 10 3.19 -13.38 -3.86
N LEU A 11 3.42 -12.45 -2.92
CA LEU A 11 4.66 -11.69 -2.83
C LEU A 11 5.85 -12.52 -2.33
N GLU A 12 5.58 -13.48 -1.46
CA GLU A 12 6.59 -14.41 -0.95
C GLU A 12 6.98 -15.47 -1.99
N GLY A 13 6.02 -15.90 -2.80
CA GLY A 13 6.22 -16.87 -3.89
C GLY A 13 6.42 -16.21 -5.25
N GLU A 14 5.33 -16.18 -6.05
CA GLU A 14 5.36 -15.85 -7.49
C GLU A 14 5.98 -14.48 -7.83
N TYR A 15 5.84 -13.50 -6.93
CA TYR A 15 6.27 -12.12 -7.15
C TYR A 15 7.48 -11.74 -6.30
N SER A 16 8.16 -12.73 -5.72
CA SER A 16 9.40 -12.52 -5.00
C SER A 16 10.45 -11.90 -5.92
N GLY A 17 11.01 -10.76 -5.51
CA GLY A 17 12.02 -10.03 -6.29
C GLY A 17 11.52 -9.28 -7.53
N VAL A 18 10.23 -9.37 -7.88
CA VAL A 18 9.66 -8.64 -9.05
C VAL A 18 9.69 -7.14 -8.82
N PHE A 19 9.35 -6.70 -7.60
CA PHE A 19 9.37 -5.30 -7.23
C PHE A 19 10.65 -4.96 -6.47
N LYS A 20 11.33 -3.89 -6.91
CA LYS A 20 12.48 -3.35 -6.18
C LYS A 20 12.07 -2.77 -4.84
N TYR A 21 10.88 -2.17 -4.75
CA TYR A 21 10.32 -1.63 -3.51
C TYR A 21 8.88 -2.09 -3.30
N ILE A 22 8.51 -2.35 -2.06
CA ILE A 22 7.13 -2.61 -1.63
C ILE A 22 6.78 -1.60 -0.54
N VAL A 23 5.74 -0.80 -0.77
CA VAL A 23 5.23 0.22 0.15
C VAL A 23 3.84 -0.23 0.62
N ILE A 24 3.66 -0.40 1.92
CA ILE A 24 2.41 -0.84 2.52
C ILE A 24 1.89 0.28 3.42
N LEU A 25 0.72 0.82 3.08
CA LEU A 25 0.01 1.85 3.81
C LEU A 25 -1.17 1.17 4.50
N CYS A 26 -1.06 0.96 5.81
CA CYS A 26 -2.03 0.19 6.58
C CYS A 26 -2.19 0.78 7.99
N PRO A 27 -3.35 1.38 8.33
CA PRO A 27 -3.55 2.04 9.61
C PRO A 27 -3.61 1.05 10.77
N THR A 28 -4.08 -0.16 10.51
CA THR A 28 -4.23 -1.23 11.50
C THR A 28 -3.07 -2.21 11.49
N ILE A 29 -1.93 -1.87 10.87
CA ILE A 29 -0.77 -2.76 10.72
C ILE A 29 -0.32 -3.36 12.06
N GLN A 30 -0.39 -2.58 13.13
CA GLN A 30 0.01 -3.00 14.47
C GLN A 30 -0.88 -4.11 15.05
N TRP A 31 -2.05 -4.36 14.46
CA TRP A 31 -3.02 -5.36 14.88
C TRP A 31 -3.19 -6.48 13.86
N ASN A 32 -2.71 -6.28 12.63
CA ASN A 32 -2.91 -7.22 11.54
C ASN A 32 -1.92 -8.40 11.62
N LYS A 33 -2.43 -9.55 12.06
CA LYS A 33 -1.67 -10.81 12.23
C LYS A 33 -1.06 -11.32 10.92
N ALA A 34 -1.72 -11.07 9.78
CA ALA A 34 -1.24 -11.53 8.48
C ALA A 34 0.18 -11.00 8.17
N TYR A 35 0.47 -9.76 8.56
CA TYR A 35 1.81 -9.17 8.40
C TYR A 35 2.80 -9.65 9.47
N LYS A 36 2.36 -9.74 10.73
CA LYS A 36 3.22 -10.14 11.86
C LYS A 36 3.73 -11.57 11.76
N ASN A 37 2.99 -12.45 11.10
CA ASN A 37 3.34 -13.87 10.97
C ASN A 37 4.31 -14.16 9.82
N ARG A 38 4.76 -13.15 9.06
CA ARG A 38 5.65 -13.33 7.90
C ARG A 38 7.11 -13.12 8.27
N GLU A 39 7.92 -14.17 8.12
CA GLU A 39 9.35 -14.10 8.43
C GLU A 39 10.12 -13.08 7.56
N TRP A 40 9.75 -12.95 6.27
CA TRP A 40 10.39 -12.03 5.34
C TRP A 40 10.08 -10.55 5.64
N ILE A 41 9.01 -10.29 6.39
CA ILE A 41 8.67 -8.98 6.93
C ILE A 41 9.44 -8.74 8.23
N GLY A 42 9.39 -9.70 9.15
CA GLY A 42 9.95 -9.54 10.50
C GLY A 42 9.15 -8.54 11.32
N ASP A 43 9.82 -7.60 12.00
CA ASP A 43 9.13 -6.54 12.74
C ASP A 43 8.49 -5.53 11.79
N VAL A 44 7.17 -5.40 11.82
CA VAL A 44 6.43 -4.42 10.99
C VAL A 44 6.84 -2.96 11.24
N ARG A 45 7.41 -2.65 12.41
CA ARG A 45 7.95 -1.31 12.74
C ARG A 45 9.34 -1.09 12.17
N LYS A 46 10.08 -2.18 11.95
CA LYS A 46 11.43 -2.17 11.38
C LYS A 46 11.62 -3.40 10.50
N PRO A 47 11.05 -3.40 9.27
CA PRO A 47 11.06 -4.57 8.43
C PRO A 47 12.48 -5.07 8.17
N LYS A 48 12.67 -6.39 8.19
CA LYS A 48 13.97 -7.04 7.93
C LYS A 48 14.50 -6.70 6.54
N THR A 49 13.58 -6.57 5.59
CA THR A 49 13.87 -6.26 4.20
C THR A 49 13.96 -4.74 3.99
N LYS A 50 15.15 -4.22 3.62
CA LYS A 50 15.39 -2.78 3.39
C LYS A 50 14.47 -2.13 2.34
N ASN A 51 13.94 -2.95 1.44
CA ASN A 51 13.09 -2.55 0.34
C ASN A 51 11.59 -2.63 0.66
N LEU A 52 11.24 -3.06 1.87
CA LEU A 52 9.87 -3.11 2.37
C LEU A 52 9.65 -1.92 3.32
N ILE A 53 8.69 -1.08 2.95
CA ILE A 53 8.31 0.12 3.69
C ILE A 53 6.88 -0.07 4.18
N ILE A 54 6.66 -0.05 5.49
CA ILE A 54 5.34 -0.19 6.08
C ILE A 54 5.05 1.05 6.92
N VAL A 55 3.93 1.71 6.64
CA VAL A 55 3.57 2.99 7.26
C VAL A 55 2.12 2.97 7.68
N ASN A 56 1.87 3.43 8.91
CA ASN A 56 0.53 3.81 9.34
C ASN A 56 0.23 5.22 8.79
N PRO A 57 -0.75 5.38 7.88
CA PRO A 57 -1.10 6.69 7.33
C PRO A 57 -1.88 7.59 8.30
N ILE A 58 -2.23 7.12 9.50
CA ILE A 58 -2.88 7.91 10.54
C ILE A 58 -1.82 8.30 11.57
N VAL A 59 -1.57 9.61 11.69
CA VAL A 59 -0.58 10.16 12.62
C VAL A 59 -1.28 10.87 13.78
N LYS A 60 -0.71 10.73 14.98
CA LYS A 60 -1.17 11.47 16.15
C LYS A 60 -0.46 12.82 16.19
N VAL A 61 -1.22 13.89 16.09
CA VAL A 61 -0.72 15.26 16.14
C VAL A 61 -1.06 15.87 17.48
N ARG A 62 -0.11 16.60 18.05
CA ARG A 62 -0.29 17.33 19.31
C ARG A 62 -0.52 18.81 18.99
N GLU A 63 -1.64 19.33 19.44
CA GLU A 63 -1.95 20.75 19.34
C GLU A 63 -1.15 21.58 20.36
N THR A 64 -1.10 22.89 20.14
CA THR A 64 -0.47 23.85 21.05
C THR A 64 -1.13 23.87 22.44
N ASN A 65 -2.43 23.55 22.52
CA ASN A 65 -3.17 23.39 23.77
C ASN A 65 -2.89 22.03 24.49
N GLY A 66 -2.04 21.18 23.91
CA GLY A 66 -1.70 19.87 24.44
C GLY A 66 -2.65 18.73 24.08
N SER A 67 -3.76 19.01 23.39
CA SER A 67 -4.70 18.01 22.90
C SER A 67 -4.06 17.11 21.83
N LEU A 68 -4.58 15.89 21.69
CA LEU A 68 -4.17 14.95 20.65
C LEU A 68 -5.33 14.72 19.69
N TYR A 69 -5.06 14.82 18.40
CA TYR A 69 -5.98 14.39 17.34
C TYR A 69 -5.26 13.48 16.35
N GLU A 70 -6.05 12.73 15.58
CA GLU A 70 -5.56 11.87 14.52
C GLU A 70 -5.72 12.56 13.17
N GLU A 71 -4.64 12.65 12.40
CA GLU A 71 -4.63 13.18 11.04
C GLU A 71 -4.40 12.05 10.03
N GLU A 72 -5.29 11.93 9.05
CA GLU A 72 -5.09 11.05 7.89
C GLU A 72 -4.10 11.70 6.91
N LYS A 73 -3.01 11.00 6.58
CA LYS A 73 -1.92 11.46 5.71
C LYS A 73 -1.73 10.59 4.48
N LEU A 74 -2.73 9.78 4.12
CA LEU A 74 -2.60 8.75 3.09
C LEU A 74 -2.17 9.35 1.74
N GLN A 75 -2.80 10.45 1.33
CA GLN A 75 -2.51 11.11 0.06
C GLN A 75 -1.09 11.73 0.03
N GLU A 76 -0.69 12.37 1.12
CA GLU A 76 0.63 12.99 1.26
C GLU A 76 1.74 11.93 1.16
N LEU A 77 1.57 10.82 1.88
CA LEU A 77 2.49 9.69 1.86
C LEU A 77 2.57 9.04 0.48
N LEU A 78 1.44 8.82 -0.19
CA LEU A 78 1.43 8.31 -1.56
C LEU A 78 2.25 9.22 -2.49
N ARG A 79 1.97 10.53 -2.51
CA ARG A 79 2.71 11.50 -3.36
C ARG A 79 4.22 11.48 -3.05
N MET A 80 4.57 11.48 -1.77
CA MET A 80 5.96 11.42 -1.33
C MET A 80 6.65 10.15 -1.83
N PHE A 81 6.05 8.97 -1.64
CA PHE A 81 6.65 7.70 -2.08
C PHE A 81 6.67 7.54 -3.60
N PHE A 82 5.70 8.07 -4.33
CA PHE A 82 5.74 8.11 -5.80
C PHE A 82 6.92 8.91 -6.32
N LYS A 83 7.15 10.08 -5.74
CA LYS A 83 8.31 10.92 -6.09
C LYS A 83 9.62 10.24 -5.71
N LYS A 84 9.69 9.68 -4.49
CA LYS A 84 10.89 9.02 -3.96
C LYS A 84 11.32 7.79 -4.77
N TYR A 85 10.36 6.98 -5.23
CA TYR A 85 10.62 5.75 -5.98
C TYR A 85 10.33 5.88 -7.47
N ALA A 86 10.38 7.11 -8.00
CA ALA A 86 10.29 7.34 -9.43
C ALA A 86 11.41 6.59 -10.18
N GLY A 87 11.09 5.98 -11.33
CA GLY A 87 12.03 5.18 -12.12
C GLY A 87 12.34 3.78 -11.58
N HIS A 88 11.80 3.37 -10.43
CA HIS A 88 12.02 2.04 -9.87
C HIS A 88 10.75 1.19 -9.85
N PRO A 89 10.87 -0.13 -10.11
CA PRO A 89 9.73 -1.00 -9.99
C PRO A 89 9.21 -1.06 -8.55
N THR A 90 7.99 -0.57 -8.32
CA THR A 90 7.46 -0.34 -6.96
C THR A 90 6.02 -0.78 -6.85
N LEU A 91 5.75 -1.62 -5.86
CA LEU A 91 4.40 -2.01 -5.45
C LEU A 91 3.94 -1.13 -4.28
N TYR A 92 2.74 -0.56 -4.39
CA TYR A 92 2.04 0.16 -3.33
C TYR A 92 0.82 -0.67 -2.92
N ILE A 93 0.73 -1.05 -1.66
CA ILE A 93 -0.39 -1.77 -1.06
C ILE A 93 -1.08 -0.80 -0.11
N ILE A 94 -2.33 -0.48 -0.37
CA ILE A 94 -3.20 0.26 0.55
C ILE A 94 -4.08 -0.80 1.19
N ASP A 95 -3.89 -1.11 2.47
CA ASP A 95 -4.67 -2.15 3.17
C ASP A 95 -5.42 -1.55 4.36
N ASP A 96 -6.66 -1.99 4.56
CA ASP A 96 -7.55 -1.58 5.64
C ASP A 96 -7.79 -0.05 5.74
N CYS A 97 -7.59 0.68 4.63
CA CYS A 97 -7.90 2.10 4.52
C CYS A 97 -9.36 2.36 4.09
N SER A 98 -10.25 1.36 4.07
CA SER A 98 -11.60 1.47 3.51
C SER A 98 -12.49 2.50 4.21
N ALA A 99 -12.19 2.83 5.47
CA ALA A 99 -12.91 3.83 6.26
C ALA A 99 -12.30 5.25 6.17
N THR A 100 -11.17 5.43 5.48
CA THR A 100 -10.54 6.76 5.37
C THR A 100 -11.40 7.69 4.52
N LYS A 101 -11.69 8.88 5.06
CA LYS A 101 -12.50 9.90 4.38
C LYS A 101 -11.79 10.44 3.13
N GLU A 102 -10.46 10.33 3.10
CA GLU A 102 -9.62 10.72 1.98
C GLU A 102 -9.83 9.88 0.71
N LEU A 103 -10.12 8.58 0.85
CA LEU A 103 -10.37 7.69 -0.30
C LEU A 103 -11.73 7.92 -0.97
N THR A 104 -12.71 8.43 -0.23
CA THR A 104 -14.07 8.68 -0.72
C THR A 104 -14.23 10.04 -1.38
N LYS A 105 -13.54 11.08 -0.89
CA LYS A 105 -13.71 12.46 -1.36
C LYS A 105 -12.91 12.83 -2.61
N LYS A 106 -11.79 12.14 -2.88
CA LYS A 106 -10.89 12.47 -4.00
C LYS A 106 -10.47 11.20 -4.74
N LYS A 107 -11.45 10.61 -5.44
CA LYS A 107 -11.22 9.61 -6.50
C LYS A 107 -10.12 10.05 -7.48
N ASP A 108 -9.88 11.35 -7.58
CA ASP A 108 -8.97 12.00 -8.51
C ASP A 108 -7.53 11.52 -8.45
N MET A 109 -6.87 11.33 -7.29
CA MET A 109 -5.46 10.92 -7.33
C MET A 109 -5.28 9.45 -7.71
N LEU A 110 -6.09 8.52 -7.18
CA LEU A 110 -6.04 7.12 -7.60
C LEU A 110 -6.49 6.96 -9.07
N SER A 111 -7.40 7.82 -9.54
CA SER A 111 -7.81 7.89 -10.95
C SER A 111 -6.70 8.48 -11.82
N GLU A 112 -6.08 9.59 -11.43
CA GLU A 112 -4.91 10.20 -12.08
C GLU A 112 -3.72 9.23 -12.09
N LEU A 113 -3.52 8.43 -11.05
CA LEU A 113 -2.50 7.37 -10.99
C LEU A 113 -2.83 6.23 -11.96
N ALA A 114 -4.11 5.86 -12.08
CA ALA A 114 -4.58 4.88 -13.08
C ALA A 114 -4.49 5.44 -14.52
N PHE A 115 -4.62 6.76 -14.70
CA PHE A 115 -4.56 7.44 -16.00
C PHE A 115 -3.12 7.76 -16.45
N SER A 116 -2.29 8.35 -15.58
CA SER A 116 -0.85 8.59 -15.83
C SER A 116 -0.09 7.26 -16.02
N GLY A 117 -0.52 6.21 -15.32
CA GLY A 117 0.01 4.86 -15.45
C GLY A 117 -0.16 4.22 -16.83
N ARG A 118 -1.22 4.59 -17.58
CA ARG A 118 -1.43 4.12 -18.97
C ARG A 118 -0.38 4.63 -19.94
N HIS A 119 0.29 5.75 -19.63
CA HIS A 119 1.38 6.29 -20.45
C HIS A 119 2.77 6.00 -19.87
N GLY A 120 2.86 5.53 -18.61
CA GLY A 120 4.12 5.31 -17.92
C GLY A 120 4.13 4.08 -17.03
N THR A 121 3.96 2.88 -17.59
CA THR A 121 4.24 1.58 -16.92
C THR A 121 3.77 1.48 -15.44
N ILE A 122 2.58 1.99 -15.09
CA ILE A 122 1.95 1.79 -13.76
C ILE A 122 0.61 1.05 -13.92
N SER A 123 0.39 -0.04 -13.18
CA SER A 123 -0.92 -0.71 -13.05
C SER A 123 -1.61 -0.31 -11.75
N VAL A 124 -2.81 0.26 -11.81
CA VAL A 124 -3.63 0.52 -10.61
C VAL A 124 -4.77 -0.50 -10.59
N GLY A 125 -4.87 -1.26 -9.50
CA GLY A 125 -5.87 -2.29 -9.27
C GLY A 125 -6.76 -1.98 -8.06
N TYR A 126 -8.06 -1.83 -8.30
CA TYR A 126 -9.10 -1.79 -7.29
C TYR A 126 -9.68 -3.20 -7.18
N PHE A 127 -9.67 -3.87 -6.02
CA PHE A 127 -10.04 -5.30 -5.99
C PHE A 127 -11.26 -5.74 -5.21
N THR A 128 -12.16 -6.33 -5.98
CA THR A 128 -12.93 -7.54 -5.67
C THR A 128 -12.22 -8.86 -6.08
N GLU A 129 -11.28 -8.89 -7.04
CA GLU A 129 -10.63 -10.12 -7.58
C GLU A 129 -9.08 -10.07 -7.78
N ILE A 130 -8.31 -10.22 -6.69
CA ILE A 130 -6.84 -10.00 -6.61
C ILE A 130 -6.02 -10.67 -7.74
N GLN A 131 -6.39 -11.86 -8.21
CA GLN A 131 -5.65 -12.67 -9.17
C GLN A 131 -5.50 -12.02 -10.56
N LEU A 132 -6.45 -11.18 -10.98
CA LEU A 132 -6.42 -10.52 -12.30
C LEU A 132 -5.40 -9.36 -12.36
N CYS A 133 -5.09 -8.65 -11.27
CA CYS A 133 -3.99 -7.66 -11.34
C CYS A 133 -2.66 -8.33 -11.46
N PHE A 134 -2.46 -9.40 -10.69
CA PHE A 134 -1.20 -10.13 -10.71
C PHE A 134 -0.93 -10.69 -12.12
N LYS A 135 -1.94 -11.14 -12.87
CA LYS A 135 -1.77 -11.47 -14.30
C LYS A 135 -1.36 -10.28 -15.19
N ARG A 136 -1.86 -9.07 -14.91
CA ARG A 136 -1.55 -7.82 -15.64
C ARG A 136 -0.16 -7.25 -15.29
N LEU A 137 0.44 -7.75 -14.21
CA LEU A 137 1.67 -7.33 -13.56
C LEU A 137 2.95 -7.62 -14.35
N LYS A 138 2.92 -8.59 -15.28
CA LYS A 138 4.06 -8.90 -16.16
C LYS A 138 4.41 -7.80 -17.19
N ARG A 139 3.67 -6.68 -17.21
CA ARG A 139 3.79 -5.63 -18.24
C ARG A 139 4.06 -4.23 -17.68
N THR A 140 4.19 -4.06 -16.36
CA THR A 140 4.32 -2.72 -15.74
C THR A 140 5.40 -2.67 -14.66
N ASN A 141 5.97 -1.48 -14.47
CA ASN A 141 7.04 -1.22 -13.51
C ASN A 141 6.46 -0.84 -12.15
N LYS A 142 5.35 -0.12 -12.06
CA LYS A 142 4.75 0.28 -10.77
C LYS A 142 3.36 -0.31 -10.62
N MET A 143 2.94 -0.63 -9.40
CA MET A 143 1.58 -1.11 -9.15
C MET A 143 0.98 -0.50 -7.88
N VAL A 144 -0.28 -0.08 -7.93
CA VAL A 144 -1.06 0.27 -6.73
C VAL A 144 -2.15 -0.75 -6.54
N MET A 145 -2.22 -1.35 -5.37
CA MET A 145 -3.21 -2.35 -5.00
C MET A 145 -3.94 -1.89 -3.74
N HIS A 146 -5.24 -1.72 -3.83
CA HIS A 146 -6.09 -1.41 -2.68
C HIS A 146 -6.80 -2.68 -2.21
N VAL A 147 -6.49 -3.12 -0.99
CA VAL A 147 -7.07 -4.31 -0.34
C VAL A 147 -8.26 -3.88 0.51
N LEU A 148 -9.47 -4.18 0.02
CA LEU A 148 -10.72 -3.88 0.73
C LEU A 148 -11.20 -5.08 1.55
N HIS A 149 -11.36 -4.85 2.85
CA HIS A 149 -12.04 -5.74 3.77
C HIS A 149 -13.55 -5.46 3.72
N LYS A 150 -14.36 -6.38 3.18
CA LYS A 150 -15.80 -6.37 3.48
C LYS A 150 -15.93 -6.79 4.94
N ARG A 151 -16.48 -5.90 5.77
CA ARG A 151 -16.94 -6.25 7.12
C ARG A 151 -18.14 -7.17 7.01
#